data_AF-A0AAD5L6P3-F1
#
_entry.id   AF-A0AAD5L6P3-F1
#
_cell.length_a   1.000
_cell.length_b   1.000
_cell.length_c   1.000
_cell.angle_alpha   90.00
_cell.angle_beta   90.00
_cell.angle_gamma   90.00
#
_symmetry.space_group_name_H-M   'P 1'
#
loop_
_entity.id
_entity.type
_entity.pdbx_description
1 polymer ?
#
loop_
_entity_poly.entity_id
_entity_poly.type
_entity_poly.pdbx_seq_one_letter_code
_entity_poly.pdbx_strand_id
1 'polypeptide(L)'
;MTDLVNIHFTRQIAGVPLQHVRGQTPYFPNYEPVRQRTASIIERYGPQLKNMTDLLATNPWDAMWAGRTRHLFLFDRTKLDDAQVQWLFQVLTFMFQYRRHIWQRLHWFPLSRQPQLGAVSTAMYAARMTADRELTTAFAALCAVAPPGVGTSLFWCEPAFWCLPAKQCSWVVDDPSTPFATHELDLLEPVRVGWASAPERFVETLISEQLDVLQGYCWELPAPWNDPAHRPQL
;
A
#
# COMPACT_ATOMS: atom_id res chain seq x y z
N MET A 1 21.15 19.89 1.76
CA MET A 1 20.64 18.53 1.54
C MET A 1 19.39 18.38 2.38
N THR A 2 18.22 18.49 1.77
CA THR A 2 16.95 18.17 2.43
C THR A 2 17.00 16.69 2.78
N ASP A 3 16.94 16.38 4.07
CA ASP A 3 17.02 15.04 4.60
C ASP A 3 15.90 14.20 3.95
N LEU A 4 16.25 13.28 3.05
CA LEU A 4 15.31 12.41 2.30
C LEU A 4 14.39 11.60 3.23
N VAL A 5 14.70 11.58 4.53
CA VAL A 5 13.90 10.98 5.60
C VAL A 5 12.64 11.81 5.93
N ASN A 6 12.54 13.09 5.54
CA ASN A 6 11.49 14.02 6.00
C ASN A 6 10.42 14.40 4.96
N ILE A 7 10.33 13.69 3.83
CA ILE A 7 9.53 14.11 2.66
C ILE A 7 8.03 14.33 2.98
N HIS A 8 7.46 13.64 3.98
CA HIS A 8 6.02 13.68 4.27
C HIS A 8 5.65 14.21 5.67
N PHE A 9 6.59 14.77 6.45
CA PHE A 9 6.25 15.23 7.81
C PHE A 9 5.56 16.60 7.82
N THR A 10 4.22 16.60 7.74
CA THR A 10 3.38 17.77 8.05
C THR A 10 3.10 17.82 9.56
N ARG A 11 3.11 19.00 10.18
CA ARG A 11 2.82 19.14 11.63
C ARG A 11 1.36 18.81 11.98
N GLN A 12 0.45 18.88 11.01
CA GLN A 12 -0.98 18.67 11.18
C GLN A 12 -1.63 18.31 9.83
N ILE A 13 -2.55 17.35 9.82
CA ILE A 13 -3.42 17.05 8.66
C ILE A 13 -4.86 17.11 9.15
N ALA A 14 -5.77 17.74 8.41
CA ALA A 14 -7.20 17.79 8.78
C ALA A 14 -7.47 18.34 10.19
N GLY A 15 -6.63 19.21 10.73
CA GLY A 15 -6.76 19.62 12.14
C GLY A 15 -6.22 18.63 13.18
N VAL A 16 -5.72 17.45 12.78
CA VAL A 16 -5.12 16.44 13.66
C VAL A 16 -3.60 16.64 13.77
N PRO A 17 -3.05 16.92 14.97
CA PRO A 17 -1.62 17.10 15.14
C PRO A 17 -0.87 15.78 14.99
N LEU A 18 0.29 15.83 14.32
CA LEU A 18 1.07 14.67 13.95
C LEU A 18 2.46 14.68 14.62
N GLN A 19 3.01 13.49 14.82
CA GLN A 19 4.37 13.26 15.29
C GLN A 19 5.12 12.35 14.30
N HIS A 20 6.43 12.54 14.23
CA HIS A 20 7.28 11.81 13.29
C HIS A 20 7.53 10.37 13.77
N VAL A 21 7.45 9.43 12.83
CA VAL A 21 7.71 8.00 13.00
C VAL A 21 9.08 7.67 12.43
N ARG A 22 10.02 7.28 13.31
CA ARG A 22 11.36 6.85 12.91
C ARG A 22 11.35 5.42 12.37
N GLY A 23 12.27 5.14 11.44
CA GLY A 23 12.46 3.80 10.87
C GLY A 23 11.35 3.37 9.91
N GLN A 24 10.71 4.33 9.24
CA GLN A 24 9.79 4.07 8.14
C GLN A 24 10.57 3.79 6.84
N THR A 25 10.01 2.96 5.96
CA THR A 25 10.54 2.77 4.60
C THR A 25 10.51 4.11 3.84
N PRO A 26 11.56 4.47 3.08
CA PRO A 26 11.58 5.73 2.33
C PRO A 26 10.33 5.92 1.47
N TYR A 27 9.91 7.18 1.30
CA TYR A 27 8.73 7.61 0.54
C TYR A 27 7.37 7.17 1.07
N PHE A 28 7.31 6.29 2.07
CA PHE A 28 6.08 6.05 2.80
C PHE A 28 5.83 7.14 3.85
N PRO A 29 4.56 7.41 4.18
CA PRO A 29 4.17 8.29 5.27
C PRO A 29 4.88 7.93 6.58
N ASN A 30 5.69 8.87 7.07
CA ASN A 30 6.54 8.75 8.25
C ASN A 30 5.97 9.53 9.44
N TYR A 31 4.64 9.58 9.56
CA TYR A 31 3.95 10.28 10.62
C TYR A 31 2.85 9.42 11.24
N GLU A 32 2.49 9.75 12.47
CA GLU A 32 1.31 9.22 13.15
C GLU A 32 0.66 10.33 13.98
N PRO A 33 -0.62 10.21 14.36
CA PRO A 33 -1.20 11.18 15.25
C PRO A 33 -0.52 11.21 16.62
N VAL A 34 -0.47 12.40 17.24
CA VAL A 34 0.13 12.58 18.58
C VAL A 34 -0.64 11.74 19.60
N ARG A 35 0.08 10.88 20.34
CA ARG A 35 -0.53 9.92 21.29
C ARG A 35 -1.50 10.55 22.29
N GLN A 36 -1.18 11.75 22.78
CA GLN A 36 -2.02 12.49 23.74
C GLN A 36 -3.38 12.90 23.18
N ARG A 37 -3.54 12.92 21.84
CA ARG A 37 -4.79 13.23 21.13
C ARG A 37 -5.52 11.98 20.62
N THR A 38 -5.00 10.77 20.90
CA THR A 38 -5.59 9.52 20.39
C THR A 38 -7.06 9.37 20.78
N ALA A 39 -7.44 9.72 22.01
CA ALA A 39 -8.84 9.67 22.46
C ALA A 39 -9.75 10.60 21.64
N SER A 40 -9.38 11.88 21.49
CA SER A 40 -10.13 12.85 20.68
C SER A 40 -10.19 12.47 19.19
N ILE A 41 -9.15 11.81 18.70
CA ILE A 41 -9.10 11.28 17.33
C ILE A 41 -10.10 10.13 17.20
N ILE A 42 -10.07 9.17 18.12
CA ILE A 42 -11.01 8.06 18.08
C ILE A 42 -12.45 8.54 18.25
N GLU A 43 -12.72 9.53 19.09
CA GLU A 43 -14.04 10.17 19.21
C GLU A 43 -14.47 10.83 17.89
N ARG A 44 -13.54 11.51 17.20
CA ARG A 44 -13.80 12.09 15.88
C ARG A 44 -14.15 11.03 14.82
N TYR A 45 -13.59 9.82 14.93
CA TYR A 45 -13.83 8.70 13.99
C TYR A 45 -14.91 7.71 14.47
N GLY A 46 -15.34 7.78 15.74
CA GLY A 46 -16.26 6.83 16.37
C GLY A 46 -17.61 6.74 15.66
N PRO A 47 -18.30 7.88 15.40
CA PRO A 47 -19.52 7.92 14.59
C PRO A 47 -19.35 7.38 13.17
N GLN A 48 -18.12 7.33 12.65
CA GLN A 48 -17.79 6.99 11.27
C GLN A 48 -17.06 5.65 11.15
N LEU A 49 -16.94 4.90 12.25
CA LEU A 49 -16.56 3.49 12.22
C LEU A 49 -17.51 2.68 11.34
N LYS A 50 -18.79 3.09 11.27
CA LYS A 50 -19.75 2.55 10.32
C LYS A 50 -19.31 2.81 8.88
N ASN A 51 -18.97 4.06 8.51
CA ASN A 51 -18.47 4.40 7.16
C ASN A 51 -17.20 3.59 6.81
N MET A 52 -16.32 3.37 7.77
CA MET A 52 -15.14 2.53 7.58
C MET A 52 -15.48 1.05 7.40
N THR A 53 -16.50 0.55 8.12
CA THR A 53 -16.98 -0.83 7.94
C THR A 53 -17.66 -0.99 6.58
N ASP A 54 -18.48 -0.02 6.18
CA ASP A 54 -19.17 0.04 4.89
C ASP A 54 -18.15 0.10 3.75
N LEU A 55 -17.09 0.91 3.89
CA LEU A 55 -15.96 0.89 2.96
C LEU A 55 -15.31 -0.50 2.90
N LEU A 56 -14.91 -1.07 4.03
CA LEU A 56 -14.24 -2.37 4.00
C LEU A 56 -15.13 -3.44 3.34
N ALA A 57 -16.46 -3.29 3.40
CA ALA A 57 -17.41 -4.14 2.69
C ALA A 57 -17.41 -3.94 1.16
N THR A 58 -16.95 -2.80 0.64
CA THR A 58 -16.76 -2.60 -0.82
C THR A 58 -15.52 -3.31 -1.37
N ASN A 59 -14.73 -3.98 -0.53
CA ASN A 59 -13.49 -4.65 -0.90
C ASN A 59 -12.51 -3.74 -1.67
N PRO A 60 -12.08 -2.59 -1.11
CA PRO A 60 -11.22 -1.62 -1.82
C PRO A 60 -9.88 -2.22 -2.29
N TRP A 61 -9.43 -3.31 -1.64
CA TRP A 61 -8.26 -4.07 -2.05
C TRP A 61 -8.44 -4.84 -3.38
N ASP A 62 -9.67 -5.19 -3.78
CA ASP A 62 -9.95 -5.81 -5.08
C ASP A 62 -9.86 -4.75 -6.19
N ALA A 63 -10.37 -3.54 -5.94
CA ALA A 63 -10.18 -2.40 -6.84
C ALA A 63 -8.70 -2.03 -6.98
N MET A 64 -7.95 -2.02 -5.86
CA MET A 64 -6.49 -1.90 -5.85
C MET A 64 -5.79 -2.96 -6.70
N TRP A 65 -6.21 -4.23 -6.60
CA TRP A 65 -5.64 -5.29 -7.43
C TRP A 65 -5.95 -5.09 -8.91
N ALA A 66 -7.18 -4.73 -9.28
CA ALA A 66 -7.56 -4.48 -10.67
C ALA A 66 -6.83 -3.27 -11.27
N GLY A 67 -6.61 -2.22 -10.47
CA GLY A 67 -5.92 -0.99 -10.85
C GLY A 67 -4.39 -1.06 -10.81
N ARG A 68 -3.80 -2.13 -10.27
CA ARG A 68 -2.34 -2.26 -10.09
C ARG A 68 -1.56 -1.98 -11.38
N THR A 69 -0.35 -1.43 -11.23
CA THR A 69 0.61 -1.36 -12.33
C THR A 69 0.98 -2.79 -12.77
N ARG A 70 0.98 -3.00 -14.09
CA ARG A 70 1.31 -4.30 -14.71
C ARG A 70 2.53 -4.23 -15.63
N HIS A 71 3.24 -3.12 -15.61
CA HIS A 71 4.45 -2.90 -16.39
C HIS A 71 5.66 -2.87 -15.47
N LEU A 72 6.76 -3.49 -15.91
CA LEU A 72 8.07 -3.44 -15.27
C LEU A 72 8.95 -2.46 -16.02
N PHE A 73 9.67 -1.60 -15.30
CA PHE A 73 10.52 -0.53 -15.85
C PHE A 73 11.99 -0.64 -15.45
N LEU A 74 12.26 -1.31 -14.32
CA LEU A 74 13.60 -1.38 -13.73
C LEU A 74 14.31 -2.69 -14.09
N PHE A 75 13.57 -3.67 -14.61
CA PHE A 75 14.08 -5.00 -14.95
C PHE A 75 13.91 -5.32 -16.42
N ASP A 76 15.00 -5.79 -17.02
CA ASP A 76 14.99 -6.43 -18.33
C ASP A 76 14.63 -7.91 -18.17
N ARG A 77 13.42 -8.28 -18.57
CA ARG A 77 12.95 -9.68 -18.51
C ARG A 77 13.89 -10.66 -19.21
N THR A 78 14.56 -10.26 -20.28
CA THR A 78 15.42 -11.16 -21.05
C THR A 78 16.66 -11.61 -20.27
N LYS A 79 16.95 -10.93 -19.16
CA LYS A 79 18.05 -11.24 -18.24
C LYS A 79 17.61 -11.99 -16.99
N LEU A 80 16.31 -12.23 -16.82
CA LEU A 80 15.79 -13.02 -15.71
C LEU A 80 15.83 -14.51 -16.05
N ASP A 81 16.34 -15.32 -15.12
CA ASP A 81 16.25 -16.77 -15.22
C ASP A 81 14.88 -17.30 -14.78
N ASP A 82 14.62 -18.59 -15.03
CA ASP A 82 13.34 -19.21 -14.71
C ASP A 82 13.01 -19.17 -13.21
N ALA A 83 14.01 -19.25 -12.34
CA ALA A 83 13.80 -19.20 -10.89
C ALA A 83 13.39 -17.80 -10.44
N GLN A 84 14.02 -16.76 -11.00
CA GLN A 84 13.70 -15.35 -10.76
C GLN A 84 12.30 -15.02 -11.28
N VAL A 85 11.93 -15.49 -12.48
CA VAL A 85 10.59 -15.33 -13.04
C VAL A 85 9.54 -16.05 -12.18
N GLN A 86 9.84 -17.26 -11.72
CA GLN A 86 8.92 -17.99 -10.85
C GLN A 86 8.73 -17.29 -9.50
N TRP A 87 9.80 -16.76 -8.90
CA TRP A 87 9.71 -16.00 -7.65
C TRP A 87 8.92 -14.70 -7.84
N LEU A 88 9.06 -14.02 -8.97
CA LEU A 88 8.23 -12.86 -9.32
C LEU A 88 6.74 -13.24 -9.34
N PHE A 89 6.37 -14.37 -9.93
CA PHE A 89 4.99 -14.84 -9.88
C PHE A 89 4.53 -15.20 -8.46
N GLN A 90 5.42 -15.71 -7.61
CA GLN A 90 5.12 -15.89 -6.18
C GLN A 90 4.87 -14.55 -5.48
N VAL A 91 5.60 -13.48 -5.82
CA VAL A 91 5.34 -12.12 -5.32
C VAL A 91 3.95 -11.66 -5.74
N LEU A 92 3.55 -11.88 -7.00
CA LEU A 92 2.20 -11.51 -7.47
C LEU A 92 1.09 -12.33 -6.80
N THR A 93 1.30 -13.64 -6.59
CA THR A 93 0.39 -14.48 -5.81
C THR A 93 0.28 -13.97 -4.38
N PHE A 94 1.40 -13.64 -3.74
CA PHE A 94 1.45 -13.06 -2.40
C PHE A 94 0.67 -11.74 -2.34
N MET A 95 0.90 -10.83 -3.30
CA MET A 95 0.18 -9.57 -3.40
C MET A 95 -1.32 -9.81 -3.48
N PHE A 96 -1.79 -10.75 -4.30
CA PHE A 96 -3.20 -11.08 -4.38
C PHE A 96 -3.73 -11.69 -3.08
N GLN A 97 -3.04 -12.69 -2.51
CA GLN A 97 -3.43 -13.36 -1.27
C GLN A 97 -3.60 -12.37 -0.12
N TYR A 98 -2.63 -11.46 0.03
CA TYR A 98 -2.55 -10.53 1.14
C TYR A 98 -3.05 -9.12 0.82
N ARG A 99 -3.65 -8.88 -0.35
CA ARG A 99 -4.10 -7.54 -0.79
C ARG A 99 -4.92 -6.78 0.25
N ARG A 100 -5.81 -7.46 0.99
CA ARG A 100 -6.58 -6.85 2.09
C ARG A 100 -5.67 -6.34 3.20
N HIS A 101 -4.70 -7.15 3.60
CA HIS A 101 -3.75 -6.84 4.66
C HIS A 101 -2.82 -5.69 4.26
N ILE A 102 -2.33 -5.73 3.03
CA ILE A 102 -1.50 -4.68 2.43
C ILE A 102 -2.28 -3.36 2.41
N TRP A 103 -3.51 -3.37 1.91
CA TRP A 103 -4.38 -2.21 1.87
C TRP A 103 -4.57 -1.61 3.26
N GLN A 104 -4.89 -2.45 4.27
CA GLN A 104 -5.08 -2.00 5.65
C GLN A 104 -3.81 -1.43 6.29
N ARG A 105 -2.64 -2.00 6.00
CA ARG A 105 -1.34 -1.49 6.48
C ARG A 105 -1.03 -0.11 5.89
N LEU A 106 -1.42 0.12 4.64
CA LEU A 106 -1.24 1.38 3.93
C LEU A 106 -2.31 2.42 4.29
N HIS A 107 -3.44 2.00 4.84
CA HIS A 107 -4.58 2.84 5.21
C HIS A 107 -4.89 2.68 6.70
N TRP A 108 -3.89 2.87 7.55
CA TRP A 108 -4.00 2.57 8.98
C TRP A 108 -4.81 3.63 9.73
N PHE A 109 -6.13 3.49 9.69
CA PHE A 109 -7.04 4.38 10.39
C PHE A 109 -7.05 4.09 11.91
N PRO A 110 -7.38 5.09 12.75
CA PRO A 110 -7.44 4.93 14.19
C PRO A 110 -8.48 3.88 14.61
N LEU A 111 -8.03 2.84 15.32
CA LEU A 111 -8.86 1.89 16.04
C LEU A 111 -8.38 1.82 17.48
N SER A 112 -9.30 1.52 18.39
CA SER A 112 -8.96 1.42 19.81
C SER A 112 -9.27 0.05 20.38
N ARG A 113 -8.35 -0.39 21.24
CA ARG A 113 -8.51 -1.54 22.14
C ARG A 113 -9.21 -1.18 23.45
N GLN A 114 -9.61 0.09 23.60
CA GLN A 114 -10.21 0.59 24.82
C GLN A 114 -11.65 0.07 24.97
N PRO A 115 -11.98 -0.67 26.05
CA PRO A 115 -13.28 -1.32 26.21
C PRO A 115 -14.48 -0.37 26.13
N GLN A 116 -14.30 0.89 26.55
CA GLN A 116 -15.35 1.92 26.53
C GLN A 116 -15.84 2.31 25.13
N LEU A 117 -15.11 1.93 24.07
CA LEU A 117 -15.50 2.16 22.67
C LEU A 117 -16.25 0.96 22.07
N GLY A 118 -16.59 -0.03 22.90
CA GLY A 118 -17.40 -1.19 22.53
C GLY A 118 -16.59 -2.41 22.11
N ALA A 119 -17.24 -3.57 22.24
CA ALA A 119 -16.65 -4.88 21.92
C ALA A 119 -16.25 -5.00 20.43
N VAL A 120 -17.01 -4.36 19.53
CA VAL A 120 -16.76 -4.36 18.08
C VAL A 120 -15.43 -3.69 17.73
N SER A 121 -15.16 -2.48 18.25
CA SER A 121 -13.88 -1.78 18.03
C SER A 121 -12.69 -2.61 18.52
N THR A 122 -12.82 -3.20 19.70
CA THR A 122 -11.77 -4.03 20.31
C THR A 122 -11.49 -5.27 19.46
N ALA A 123 -12.55 -5.96 18.99
CA ALA A 123 -12.42 -7.13 18.11
C ALA A 123 -11.80 -6.77 16.75
N MET A 124 -12.22 -5.66 16.13
CA MET A 124 -11.64 -5.17 14.88
C MET A 124 -10.16 -4.83 15.03
N TYR A 125 -9.78 -4.16 16.12
CA TYR A 125 -8.39 -3.87 16.43
C TYR A 125 -7.57 -5.16 16.55
N ALA A 126 -8.05 -6.14 17.33
CA ALA A 126 -7.35 -7.41 17.53
C ALA A 126 -7.18 -8.18 16.21
N ALA A 127 -8.25 -8.29 15.42
CA ALA A 127 -8.21 -8.93 14.11
C ALA A 127 -7.20 -8.25 13.17
N ARG A 128 -7.20 -6.91 13.12
CA ARG A 128 -6.26 -6.14 12.28
C ARG A 128 -4.81 -6.34 12.72
N MET A 129 -4.54 -6.42 14.02
CA MET A 129 -3.18 -6.69 14.52
C MET A 129 -2.70 -8.11 14.22
N THR A 130 -3.60 -9.10 14.27
CA THR A 130 -3.27 -10.47 13.85
C THR A 130 -2.95 -10.53 12.37
N ALA A 131 -3.81 -9.93 11.54
CA ALA A 131 -3.61 -9.76 10.11
C ALA A 131 -2.26 -9.10 9.80
N ASP A 132 -1.94 -7.96 10.43
CA ASP A 132 -0.68 -7.25 10.19
C ASP A 132 0.55 -8.11 10.53
N ARG A 133 0.49 -8.88 11.63
CA ARG A 133 1.56 -9.84 11.96
C ARG A 133 1.70 -10.92 10.90
N GLU A 134 0.59 -11.54 10.49
CA GLU A 134 0.58 -12.57 9.45
C GLU A 134 1.21 -12.06 8.15
N LEU A 135 0.80 -10.87 7.69
CA LEU A 135 1.37 -10.20 6.52
C LEU A 135 2.88 -10.01 6.64
N THR A 136 3.35 -9.43 7.75
CA THR A 136 4.78 -9.14 7.93
C THR A 136 5.64 -10.41 8.03
N THR A 137 5.11 -11.46 8.68
CA THR A 137 5.78 -12.77 8.74
C THR A 137 5.83 -13.42 7.36
N ALA A 138 4.72 -13.44 6.63
CA ALA A 138 4.66 -14.02 5.29
C ALA A 138 5.55 -13.26 4.29
N PHE A 139 5.59 -11.93 4.36
CA PHE A 139 6.48 -11.11 3.53
C PHE A 139 7.96 -11.38 3.82
N ALA A 140 8.33 -11.48 5.11
CA ALA A 140 9.70 -11.84 5.49
C ALA A 140 10.09 -13.22 4.95
N ALA A 141 9.18 -14.20 5.00
CA ALA A 141 9.39 -15.53 4.43
C ALA A 141 9.54 -15.49 2.89
N LEU A 142 8.70 -14.71 2.19
CA LEU A 142 8.79 -14.51 0.74
C LEU A 142 10.14 -13.90 0.33
N CYS A 143 10.61 -12.89 1.06
CA CYS A 143 11.91 -12.26 0.83
C CYS A 143 13.08 -13.22 1.13
N ALA A 144 12.95 -14.08 2.15
CA ALA A 144 14.00 -15.03 2.53
C ALA A 144 14.27 -16.10 1.47
N VAL A 145 13.29 -16.41 0.62
CA VAL A 145 13.40 -17.38 -0.47
C VAL A 145 13.71 -16.74 -1.84
N ALA A 146 14.00 -15.44 -1.87
CA ALA A 146 14.31 -14.73 -3.10
C ALA A 146 15.60 -15.29 -3.75
N PRO A 147 15.57 -15.66 -5.05
CA PRO A 147 16.78 -16.01 -5.78
C PRO A 147 17.80 -14.85 -5.82
N PRO A 148 19.10 -15.14 -5.97
CA PRO A 148 20.11 -14.10 -6.16
C PRO A 148 19.76 -13.15 -7.32
N GLY A 149 20.02 -11.86 -7.15
CA GLY A 149 19.73 -10.84 -8.17
C GLY A 149 18.30 -10.29 -8.15
N VAL A 150 17.36 -10.99 -7.52
CA VAL A 150 16.00 -10.49 -7.21
C VAL A 150 15.83 -10.33 -5.69
N GLY A 151 14.78 -9.62 -5.26
CA GLY A 151 14.58 -9.29 -3.84
C GLY A 151 15.48 -8.17 -3.29
N THR A 152 16.17 -7.44 -4.16
CA THR A 152 16.95 -6.24 -3.79
C THR A 152 16.03 -5.04 -3.52
N SER A 153 16.56 -3.97 -2.92
CA SER A 153 15.81 -2.72 -2.77
C SER A 153 15.33 -2.16 -4.12
N LEU A 154 16.07 -2.39 -5.21
CA LEU A 154 15.67 -1.97 -6.56
C LEU A 154 14.42 -2.73 -7.03
N PHE A 155 14.30 -4.01 -6.71
CA PHE A 155 13.10 -4.81 -7.02
C PHE A 155 11.84 -4.20 -6.43
N TRP A 156 11.91 -3.78 -5.18
CA TRP A 156 10.79 -3.19 -4.47
C TRP A 156 10.50 -1.73 -4.84
N CYS A 157 11.33 -1.11 -5.68
CA CYS A 157 11.05 0.18 -6.31
C CYS A 157 10.21 0.05 -7.59
N GLU A 158 10.04 -1.17 -8.11
CA GLU A 158 9.24 -1.44 -9.29
C GLU A 158 7.74 -1.21 -8.98
N PRO A 159 7.04 -0.32 -9.69
CA PRO A 159 5.65 0.00 -9.37
C PRO A 159 4.68 -1.18 -9.48
N ALA A 160 5.02 -2.20 -10.28
CA ALA A 160 4.22 -3.43 -10.35
C ALA A 160 4.27 -4.29 -9.08
N PHE A 161 5.26 -4.09 -8.20
CA PHE A 161 5.41 -4.87 -6.97
C PHE A 161 5.15 -4.02 -5.73
N TRP A 162 4.25 -4.50 -4.88
CA TRP A 162 3.89 -3.78 -3.66
C TRP A 162 4.92 -4.03 -2.56
N CYS A 163 5.82 -3.07 -2.36
CA CYS A 163 6.71 -3.03 -1.20
C CYS A 163 5.89 -2.81 0.09
N LEU A 164 6.26 -3.50 1.17
CA LEU A 164 5.64 -3.26 2.47
C LEU A 164 6.35 -2.14 3.23
N PRO A 165 5.61 -1.15 3.77
CA PRO A 165 6.21 -0.15 4.64
C PRO A 165 6.67 -0.80 5.95
N ALA A 166 7.78 -0.35 6.51
CA ALA A 166 8.34 -0.86 7.77
C ALA A 166 7.41 -0.62 8.97
N LYS A 167 6.60 0.45 8.92
CA LYS A 167 5.56 0.79 9.90
C LYS A 167 4.21 0.98 9.20
N GLN A 168 3.11 0.76 9.91
CA GLN A 168 1.78 1.01 9.34
C GLN A 168 1.64 2.50 9.00
N CYS A 169 1.09 2.81 7.82
CA CYS A 169 0.93 4.18 7.35
C CYS A 169 -0.36 4.77 7.93
N SER A 170 -0.20 5.60 8.96
CA SER A 170 -1.34 6.26 9.61
C SER A 170 -2.19 6.98 8.59
N TRP A 171 -3.51 6.82 8.69
CA TRP A 171 -4.41 7.49 7.78
C TRP A 171 -5.34 8.45 8.53
N VAL A 172 -5.22 9.72 8.18
CA VAL A 172 -6.00 10.82 8.73
C VAL A 172 -6.96 11.29 7.65
N VAL A 173 -8.25 11.00 7.83
CA VAL A 173 -9.32 11.40 6.91
C VAL A 173 -9.85 12.77 7.37
N ASP A 174 -9.94 13.71 6.43
CA ASP A 174 -10.46 15.06 6.72
C ASP A 174 -11.97 15.04 6.96
N ASP A 175 -12.70 14.44 6.02
CA ASP A 175 -14.13 14.14 6.11
C ASP A 175 -14.40 12.66 5.80
N PRO A 176 -14.67 11.83 6.82
CA PRO A 176 -15.02 10.43 6.65
C PRO A 176 -16.43 10.19 6.07
N SER A 177 -17.23 11.23 5.81
CA SER A 177 -18.51 11.15 5.09
C SER A 177 -18.38 11.29 3.58
N THR A 178 -17.26 11.84 3.11
CA THR A 178 -16.96 11.91 1.68
C THR A 178 -16.59 10.52 1.17
N PRO A 179 -17.18 10.05 0.06
CA PRO A 179 -16.75 8.81 -0.59
C PRO A 179 -15.25 8.84 -0.80
N PHE A 180 -14.59 7.71 -0.59
CA PHE A 180 -13.17 7.55 -0.83
C PHE A 180 -12.81 7.93 -2.26
N ALA A 181 -12.39 9.17 -2.46
CA ALA A 181 -11.60 9.55 -3.61
C ALA A 181 -10.15 9.34 -3.19
N THR A 182 -9.61 8.14 -3.43
CA THR A 182 -8.17 7.88 -3.23
C THR A 182 -7.29 8.84 -4.04
N HIS A 183 -7.87 9.51 -5.04
CA HIS A 183 -7.22 10.50 -5.90
C HIS A 183 -6.49 11.62 -5.11
N GLU A 184 -7.05 12.16 -4.03
CA GLU A 184 -6.34 13.19 -3.26
C GLU A 184 -5.13 12.60 -2.51
N LEU A 185 -5.26 11.38 -1.98
CA LEU A 185 -4.13 10.65 -1.39
C LEU A 185 -3.11 10.25 -2.46
N ASP A 186 -3.56 9.97 -3.69
CA ASP A 186 -2.69 9.63 -4.82
C ASP A 186 -1.76 10.77 -5.18
N LEU A 187 -2.24 12.01 -5.08
CA LEU A 187 -1.45 13.21 -5.32
C LEU A 187 -0.48 13.51 -4.16
N LEU A 188 -0.94 13.35 -2.92
CA LEU A 188 -0.16 13.73 -1.73
C LEU A 188 0.88 12.65 -1.34
N GLU A 189 0.53 11.39 -1.52
CA GLU A 189 1.28 10.24 -1.01
C GLU A 189 1.28 9.07 -2.02
N PRO A 190 1.80 9.28 -3.24
CA PRO A 190 1.64 8.36 -4.36
C PRO A 190 2.14 6.94 -4.09
N VAL A 191 3.17 6.78 -3.26
CA VAL A 191 3.71 5.46 -2.88
C VAL A 191 2.73 4.69 -1.98
N ARG A 192 1.91 5.38 -1.15
CA ARG A 192 0.89 4.74 -0.32
C ARG A 192 -0.15 4.03 -1.17
N VAL A 193 -0.48 4.59 -2.33
CA VAL A 193 -1.67 4.28 -3.13
C VAL A 193 -1.31 3.99 -4.58
N GLY A 194 -0.08 3.51 -4.81
CA GLY A 194 0.61 3.28 -6.11
C GLY A 194 -0.05 2.31 -7.10
N TRP A 195 -1.36 2.10 -6.97
CA TRP A 195 -2.23 1.25 -7.77
C TRP A 195 -3.56 1.93 -8.19
N ALA A 196 -3.89 3.10 -7.64
CA ALA A 196 -5.08 3.83 -8.05
C ALA A 196 -4.76 4.64 -9.31
N SER A 197 -5.65 4.56 -10.30
CA SER A 197 -5.48 5.22 -11.59
C SER A 197 -5.44 6.74 -11.39
N ALA A 198 -4.29 7.36 -11.64
CA ALA A 198 -4.16 8.81 -11.62
C ALA A 198 -3.46 9.28 -12.91
N PRO A 199 -4.11 10.15 -13.70
CA PRO A 199 -3.60 10.63 -14.99
C PRO A 199 -2.37 11.54 -14.89
N GLU A 200 -1.75 11.65 -13.71
CA GLU A 200 -0.46 12.34 -13.49
C GLU A 200 0.66 11.38 -13.04
N ARG A 201 0.37 10.08 -12.90
CA ARG A 201 1.38 9.08 -12.56
C ARG A 201 2.21 8.73 -13.77
N PHE A 202 3.47 9.16 -13.76
CA PHE A 202 4.46 8.94 -14.83
C PHE A 202 4.25 7.60 -15.57
N VAL A 203 4.15 6.50 -14.84
CA VAL A 203 4.00 5.11 -15.32
C VAL A 203 2.66 4.81 -16.02
N GLU A 204 1.55 5.36 -15.51
CA GLU A 204 0.20 5.17 -16.05
C GLU A 204 -0.14 6.24 -17.11
N THR A 205 0.65 7.31 -17.17
CA THR A 205 0.56 8.41 -18.14
C THR A 205 1.43 8.21 -19.37
N LEU A 206 2.26 7.17 -19.40
CA LEU A 206 3.03 6.84 -20.59
C LEU A 206 2.07 6.50 -21.72
N ILE A 207 1.94 7.41 -22.68
CA ILE A 207 1.20 7.16 -23.92
C ILE A 207 1.98 6.14 -24.75
N SER A 208 1.31 5.46 -25.70
CA SER A 208 1.91 4.42 -26.54
C SER A 208 3.20 4.88 -27.23
N GLU A 209 3.26 6.16 -27.64
CA GLU A 209 4.41 6.77 -28.27
C GLU A 209 5.61 6.97 -27.32
N GLN A 210 5.38 7.10 -26.01
CA GLN A 210 6.43 7.16 -24.98
C GLN A 210 6.89 5.78 -24.55
N LEU A 211 5.99 4.79 -24.57
CA LEU A 211 6.34 3.38 -24.44
C LEU A 211 7.23 2.93 -25.61
N ASP A 212 7.01 3.48 -26.81
CA ASP A 212 7.86 3.26 -27.98
C ASP A 212 9.30 3.80 -27.81
N VAL A 213 9.47 4.92 -27.11
CA VAL A 213 10.81 5.46 -26.75
C VAL A 213 11.51 4.59 -25.70
N LEU A 214 10.73 3.91 -24.84
CA LEU A 214 11.22 2.97 -23.83
C LEU A 214 11.30 1.53 -24.36
N GLN A 215 11.19 1.31 -25.68
CA GLN A 215 11.29 -0.03 -26.26
C GLN A 215 12.58 -0.73 -25.83
N GLY A 216 12.41 -1.90 -25.18
CA GLY A 216 13.50 -2.68 -24.57
C GLY A 216 13.73 -2.43 -23.07
N TYR A 217 13.09 -1.43 -22.47
CA TYR A 217 13.24 -1.05 -21.05
C TYR A 217 11.92 -1.09 -20.25
N CYS A 218 10.77 -1.11 -20.92
CA CYS A 218 9.46 -1.34 -20.30
C CYS A 218 8.86 -2.66 -20.80
N TRP A 219 8.36 -3.51 -19.89
CA TRP A 219 7.75 -4.79 -20.23
C TRP A 219 6.46 -5.03 -19.45
N GLU A 220 5.36 -5.33 -20.15
CA GLU A 220 4.11 -5.76 -19.52
C GLU A 220 4.23 -7.18 -18.97
N LEU A 221 3.74 -7.42 -17.75
CA LEU A 221 3.62 -8.75 -17.17
C LEU A 221 2.98 -9.74 -18.17
N PRO A 222 3.36 -11.03 -18.17
CA PRO A 222 2.85 -11.97 -19.15
C PRO A 222 1.45 -12.43 -18.75
N ALA A 223 0.68 -12.99 -19.69
CA ALA A 223 -0.55 -13.68 -19.31
C ALA A 223 -0.26 -14.80 -18.27
N PRO A 224 -1.13 -15.00 -17.26
CA PRO A 224 -2.39 -14.27 -17.02
C PRO A 224 -2.22 -12.99 -16.16
N TRP A 225 -1.00 -12.61 -15.80
CA TRP A 225 -0.70 -11.53 -14.87
C TRP A 225 -0.92 -10.12 -15.42
N ASN A 226 -1.02 -9.95 -16.75
CA ASN A 226 -1.46 -8.69 -17.36
C ASN A 226 -2.98 -8.46 -17.31
N ASP A 227 -3.78 -9.48 -16.98
CA ASP A 227 -5.22 -9.30 -16.88
C ASP A 227 -5.60 -8.63 -15.54
N PRO A 228 -6.29 -7.47 -15.55
CA PRO A 228 -6.81 -6.83 -14.34
C PRO A 228 -7.78 -7.73 -13.55
N ALA A 229 -8.51 -8.60 -14.24
CA ALA A 229 -9.49 -9.51 -13.65
C ALA A 229 -8.87 -10.83 -13.17
N HIS A 230 -7.60 -11.11 -13.47
CA HIS A 230 -6.96 -12.35 -13.06
C HIS A 230 -6.95 -12.49 -11.53
N ARG A 231 -7.36 -13.67 -11.08
CA ARG A 231 -7.33 -14.07 -9.67
C ARG A 231 -6.51 -15.35 -9.56
N PRO A 232 -5.26 -15.28 -9.06
CA PRO A 232 -4.43 -16.45 -8.82
C PRO A 232 -5.16 -17.47 -7.95
N GLN A 233 -4.98 -18.76 -8.26
CA GLN A 233 -5.41 -19.84 -7.37
C GLN A 233 -4.51 -19.81 -6.13
N LEU A 234 -5.14 -19.72 -4.96
CA LEU A 234 -4.48 -19.60 -3.65
C LEU A 234 -4.42 -20.95 -2.94
#